data_AF-A0AAV0AMW5-F1
#
_entry.id   AF-A0AAV0AMW5-F1
#
_cell.length_a   1.000
_cell.length_b   1.000
_cell.length_c   1.000
_cell.angle_alpha   90.00
_cell.angle_beta   90.00
_cell.angle_gamma   90.00
#
_symmetry.space_group_name_H-M   'P 1'
#
loop_
_entity.id
_entity.type
_entity.pdbx_description
1 polymer ?
#
loop_
_entity_poly.entity_id
_entity_poly.type
_entity_poly.pdbx_seq_one_letter_code
_entity_poly.pdbx_strand_id
1 'polypeptide(L)'
;MSLTTSVLGVKLLQEVEKVHQSILTPEAIKFLATLHCYFEPTRRCLLQLRQLQQALLDAGGLLDFNPQTSWIREDLTWKAASPAPGLVMSPCVNPIPTCQNFHSSIFCITLD
;
A
#
# COMPACT_ATOMS: atom_id res chain seq x y z
N MET A 1 -15.44 -17.51 22.82
CA MET A 1 -15.96 -18.29 21.69
C MET A 1 -15.27 -17.78 20.44
N SER A 2 -14.20 -18.48 20.05
CA SER A 2 -13.37 -18.14 18.90
C SER A 2 -14.11 -18.54 17.62
N LEU A 3 -14.26 -17.61 16.68
CA LEU A 3 -14.85 -17.85 15.37
C LEU A 3 -13.73 -17.75 14.34
N THR A 4 -13.17 -18.88 13.95
CA THR A 4 -12.18 -18.95 12.86
C THR A 4 -12.91 -18.87 11.51
N THR A 5 -13.10 -17.65 11.01
CA THR A 5 -13.46 -17.42 9.60
C THR A 5 -12.25 -17.79 8.74
N SER A 6 -12.21 -19.04 8.27
CA SER A 6 -11.14 -19.53 7.40
C SER A 6 -11.54 -19.33 5.94
N VAL A 7 -10.95 -18.33 5.28
CA VAL A 7 -10.99 -18.19 3.82
C VAL A 7 -9.80 -18.94 3.23
N LEU A 8 -10.02 -19.74 2.19
CA LEU A 8 -8.98 -20.59 1.59
C LEU A 8 -7.76 -19.75 1.16
N GLY A 9 -6.57 -20.12 1.61
CA GLY A 9 -5.31 -19.45 1.28
C GLY A 9 -4.95 -18.25 2.14
N VAL A 10 -5.72 -17.88 3.17
CA VAL A 10 -5.37 -16.79 4.09
C VAL A 10 -5.17 -17.32 5.50
N LYS A 11 -4.03 -17.00 6.11
CA LYS A 11 -3.72 -17.33 7.51
C LYS A 11 -3.78 -16.08 8.38
N LEU A 12 -4.64 -16.09 9.37
CA LEU A 12 -4.66 -15.09 10.43
C LEU A 12 -3.73 -15.56 11.55
N LEU A 13 -2.71 -14.75 11.88
CA LEU A 13 -1.69 -15.13 12.87
C LEU A 13 -2.18 -15.02 14.32
N GLN A 14 -3.16 -14.16 14.57
CA GLN A 14 -3.70 -13.90 15.90
C GLN A 14 -5.19 -14.15 15.96
N GLU A 15 -5.70 -14.34 17.17
CA GLU A 15 -7.13 -14.52 17.40
C GLU A 15 -7.89 -13.22 17.11
N VAL A 16 -9.02 -13.36 16.41
CA VAL A 16 -9.86 -12.22 16.03
C VAL A 16 -10.80 -11.88 17.18
N GLU A 17 -10.49 -10.81 17.90
CA GLU A 17 -11.38 -10.23 18.90
C GLU A 17 -12.69 -9.71 18.28
N LYS A 18 -13.77 -9.65 19.08
CA LYS A 18 -15.08 -9.13 18.66
C LYS A 18 -15.02 -7.75 18.01
N VAL A 19 -14.13 -6.87 18.50
CA VAL A 19 -13.96 -5.51 17.94
C VAL A 19 -13.50 -5.55 16.48
N HIS A 20 -12.76 -6.58 16.08
CA HIS A 20 -12.22 -6.71 14.72
C HIS A 20 -13.21 -7.33 13.73
N GLN A 21 -14.29 -7.97 14.21
CA GLN A 21 -15.23 -8.72 13.35
C GLN A 21 -15.96 -7.82 12.35
N SER A 22 -16.18 -6.55 12.69
CA SER A 22 -16.80 -5.57 11.79
C SER A 22 -15.90 -5.19 10.61
N ILE A 23 -14.59 -5.34 10.76
CA ILE A 23 -13.57 -4.99 9.74
C ILE A 23 -13.15 -6.24 8.97
N LEU A 24 -12.85 -7.34 9.68
CA LEU A 24 -12.41 -8.61 9.12
C LEU A 24 -13.58 -9.52 8.77
N THR A 25 -14.52 -8.98 7.99
CA THR A 25 -15.62 -9.79 7.44
C THR A 25 -15.07 -10.79 6.42
N PRO A 26 -15.76 -11.92 6.16
CA PRO A 26 -15.34 -12.89 5.16
C PRO A 26 -15.13 -12.25 3.76
N GLU A 27 -15.98 -11.30 3.39
CA GLU A 27 -15.90 -10.56 2.12
C GLU A 27 -14.66 -9.67 2.07
N ALA A 28 -14.36 -8.97 3.16
CA ALA A 28 -13.16 -8.13 3.27
C ALA A 28 -11.88 -8.98 3.18
N ILE A 29 -11.84 -10.12 3.86
CA ILE A 29 -10.69 -11.05 3.80
C ILE A 29 -10.49 -11.56 2.37
N LYS A 30 -11.57 -11.95 1.69
CA LYS A 30 -11.51 -12.42 0.30
C LYS A 30 -11.03 -11.32 -0.65
N PHE A 31 -11.49 -10.09 -0.46
CA PHE A 31 -11.03 -8.93 -1.22
C PHE A 31 -9.53 -8.67 -1.01
N LEU A 32 -9.07 -8.67 0.24
CA LEU A 32 -7.64 -8.51 0.57
C LEU A 32 -6.77 -9.62 -0.02
N ALA A 33 -7.22 -10.88 0.06
CA ALA A 33 -6.52 -12.00 -0.55
C ALA A 33 -6.35 -11.80 -2.06
N THR A 34 -7.42 -11.33 -2.72
CA THR A 34 -7.40 -11.02 -4.15
C THR A 34 -6.37 -9.93 -4.46
N LEU A 35 -6.41 -8.80 -3.74
CA LEU A 35 -5.43 -7.72 -3.93
C LEU A 35 -3.99 -8.20 -3.74
N HIS A 36 -3.73 -8.98 -2.69
CA HIS A 36 -2.39 -9.52 -2.43
C HIS A 36 -1.91 -10.38 -3.59
N CYS A 37 -2.72 -11.36 -4.04
CA CYS A 37 -2.34 -12.25 -5.14
C CYS A 37 -2.03 -11.50 -6.44
N TYR A 38 -2.76 -10.42 -6.76
CA TYR A 38 -2.53 -9.65 -7.98
C TYR A 38 -1.32 -8.69 -7.87
N PHE A 39 -1.10 -8.05 -6.73
CA PHE A 39 -0.12 -6.95 -6.63
C PHE A 39 1.20 -7.32 -5.93
N GLU A 40 1.24 -8.39 -5.15
CA GLU A 40 2.45 -8.79 -4.41
C GLU A 40 3.67 -9.04 -5.31
N PRO A 41 3.58 -9.74 -6.46
CA PRO A 41 4.73 -9.96 -7.33
C PRO A 41 5.37 -8.65 -7.80
N THR A 42 4.54 -7.70 -8.25
CA THR A 42 4.99 -6.38 -8.69
C THR A 42 5.58 -5.59 -7.54
N ARG A 43 4.97 -5.64 -6.34
CA ARG A 43 5.50 -4.98 -5.14
C ARG A 43 6.91 -5.48 -4.82
N ARG A 44 7.15 -6.80 -4.85
CA ARG A 44 8.48 -7.39 -4.61
C ARG A 44 9.51 -6.96 -5.65
N CYS A 45 9.14 -6.97 -6.93
CA CYS A 45 10.00 -6.50 -8.01
C CYS A 45 10.43 -5.04 -7.81
N LEU A 46 9.48 -4.15 -7.49
CA LEU A 46 9.77 -2.73 -7.24
C LEU A 46 10.67 -2.52 -6.01
N LEU A 47 10.52 -3.34 -4.96
CA LEU A 47 11.41 -3.27 -3.79
C LEU A 47 12.86 -3.66 -4.12
N GLN A 48 13.05 -4.66 -4.99
CA GLN A 48 14.37 -5.03 -5.48
C GLN A 48 14.98 -3.92 -6.34
N LEU A 49 14.18 -3.32 -7.24
CA LEU A 49 14.63 -2.18 -8.05
C LEU A 49 15.05 -0.98 -7.18
N ARG A 50 14.38 -0.74 -6.05
CA ARG A 50 14.81 0.29 -5.10
C ARG A 50 16.20 0.01 -4.52
N GLN A 51 16.49 -1.24 -4.16
CA GLN A 51 17.82 -1.60 -3.66
C GLN A 51 18.90 -1.40 -4.72
N LEU A 52 18.62 -1.77 -5.96
CA LEU A 52 19.53 -1.56 -7.09
C LEU A 52 19.78 -0.06 -7.34
N GLN A 53 18.72 0.76 -7.34
CA GLN A 53 18.84 2.19 -7.52
C GLN A 53 19.64 2.83 -6.36
N GLN A 54 19.41 2.38 -5.12
CA GLN A 54 20.16 2.86 -3.96
C GLN A 54 21.66 2.57 -4.11
N ALA A 55 22.03 1.35 -4.52
CA ALA A 55 23.43 1.00 -4.73
C ALA A 55 24.13 1.87 -5.79
N LEU A 56 23.41 2.28 -6.85
CA LEU A 56 23.94 3.21 -7.85
C LEU A 56 24.20 4.61 -7.27
N LEU A 57 23.29 5.10 -6.42
CA LEU A 57 23.45 6.38 -5.74
C LEU A 57 24.61 6.35 -4.74
N ASP A 58 24.72 5.27 -3.97
CA ASP A 58 25.81 5.08 -3.00
C ASP A 58 27.19 4.99 -3.68
N ALA A 59 27.24 4.49 -4.92
CA ALA A 59 28.44 4.49 -5.76
C ALA A 59 28.79 5.87 -6.36
N GLY A 60 28.06 6.93 -6.02
CA GLY A 60 28.25 8.30 -6.50
C GLY A 60 27.34 8.70 -7.66
N GLY A 61 26.31 7.91 -7.96
CA GLY A 61 25.27 8.28 -8.92
C GLY A 61 24.50 9.54 -8.49
N LEU A 62 24.17 10.39 -9.45
CA LEU A 62 23.41 11.62 -9.21
C LEU A 62 21.92 11.42 -9.51
N LEU A 63 21.07 12.11 -8.74
CA LEU A 63 19.65 12.20 -9.01
C LEU A 63 19.42 13.26 -10.09
N ASP A 64 18.85 12.86 -11.21
CA ASP A 64 18.46 13.76 -12.30
C ASP A 64 17.20 13.24 -13.01
N PHE A 65 16.60 14.06 -13.86
CA PHE A 65 15.41 13.69 -14.63
C PHE A 65 15.74 12.67 -15.72
N ASN A 66 14.90 11.63 -15.83
CA ASN A 66 15.02 10.68 -16.92
C ASN A 66 14.69 11.36 -18.27
N PRO A 67 15.62 11.35 -19.26
CA PRO A 67 15.39 11.98 -20.56
C PRO A 67 14.30 11.28 -21.38
N GLN A 68 14.08 9.97 -21.20
CA GLN A 68 13.04 9.22 -21.93
C GLN A 68 11.61 9.69 -21.60
N THR A 69 11.44 10.41 -20.50
CA THR A 69 10.13 10.92 -20.04
C THR A 69 10.00 12.44 -20.18
N SER A 70 10.90 13.10 -20.92
CA SER A 70 10.87 14.57 -21.11
C SER A 70 9.60 15.03 -21.81
N TRP A 71 9.15 14.31 -22.84
CA TRP A 71 7.96 14.64 -23.62
C TRP A 71 6.68 14.73 -22.76
N ILE A 72 6.58 13.96 -21.68
CA ILE A 72 5.45 14.05 -20.73
C ILE A 72 5.47 15.38 -19.97
N ARG A 73 6.66 15.87 -19.61
CA ARG A 73 6.83 17.13 -18.87
C ARG A 73 6.64 18.35 -19.76
N GLU A 74 6.93 18.22 -21.04
CA GLU A 74 6.84 19.29 -22.04
C GLU A 74 5.43 19.44 -22.65
N ASP A 75 4.56 18.44 -22.48
CA ASP A 75 3.19 18.48 -22.97
C ASP A 75 2.29 19.40 -22.10
N LEU A 76 2.01 20.60 -22.61
CA LEU A 76 1.13 21.59 -21.95
C LEU A 76 -0.36 21.24 -21.99
N THR A 77 -0.75 20.25 -22.79
CA THR A 77 -2.15 19.83 -22.95
C THR A 77 -2.56 18.80 -21.89
N TRP A 78 -1.59 18.06 -21.36
CA TRP A 78 -1.85 17.04 -20.36
C TRP A 78 -2.31 17.65 -19.04
N LYS A 79 -3.39 17.09 -18.48
CA LYS A 79 -3.92 17.44 -17.15
C LYS A 79 -4.40 16.18 -16.45
N ALA A 80 -4.22 16.13 -15.13
CA ALA A 80 -4.76 15.06 -14.30
C ALA A 80 -6.31 15.05 -14.33
N ALA A 81 -6.90 13.91 -13.95
CA ALA A 81 -8.35 13.80 -13.82
C ALA A 81 -8.89 14.81 -12.80
N SER A 82 -10.09 15.35 -13.07
CA SER A 82 -10.74 16.29 -12.16
C SER A 82 -10.89 15.68 -10.76
N PRO A 83 -10.60 16.44 -9.69
CA PRO A 83 -10.70 15.93 -8.33
C PRO A 83 -12.15 15.54 -7.99
N ALA A 84 -12.30 14.51 -7.17
CA ALA A 84 -13.62 14.12 -6.66
C ALA A 84 -14.21 15.23 -5.75
N PRO A 85 -15.55 15.30 -5.61
CA PRO A 85 -16.19 16.22 -4.67
C PRO A 85 -15.61 16.06 -3.25
N GLY A 86 -15.25 17.17 -2.60
CA GLY A 86 -14.60 17.18 -1.28
C GLY A 86 -13.07 17.24 -1.30
N LEU A 87 -12.43 17.13 -2.47
CA LEU A 87 -10.96 17.25 -2.65
C LEU A 87 -10.51 18.54 -3.36
N VAL A 88 -11.44 19.46 -3.64
CA VAL A 88 -11.21 20.69 -4.44
C VAL A 88 -10.51 21.80 -3.65
N MET A 89 -10.70 21.84 -2.34
CA MET A 89 -10.00 22.73 -1.40
C MET A 89 -9.96 22.04 -0.04
N SER A 90 -8.91 21.27 0.22
CA SER A 90 -8.63 20.83 1.59
C SER A 90 -7.83 21.92 2.31
N PRO A 91 -8.42 22.67 3.28
CA PRO A 91 -7.60 23.40 4.23
C PRO A 91 -6.68 22.43 4.97
N CYS A 92 -5.55 22.96 5.46
CA CYS A 92 -4.46 22.24 6.14
C CYS A 92 -4.86 20.85 6.65
N VAL A 93 -4.37 19.81 5.98
CA VAL A 93 -4.57 18.42 6.42
C VAL A 93 -3.78 18.26 7.71
N ASN A 94 -4.46 18.30 8.85
CA ASN A 94 -3.85 17.96 10.13
C ASN A 94 -3.54 16.46 10.10
N PRO A 95 -2.27 16.05 10.24
CA PRO A 95 -1.93 14.64 10.31
C PRO A 95 -2.64 14.02 11.52
N ILE A 96 -3.50 13.04 11.25
CA ILE A 96 -4.23 12.33 12.30
C ILE A 96 -3.22 11.52 13.13
N PRO A 97 -3.22 11.61 14.47
CA PRO A 97 -2.35 10.81 15.33
C PRO A 97 -2.96 9.42 15.59
N THR A 98 -3.42 8.71 14.56
CA THR A 98 -3.98 7.36 14.74
C THR A 98 -2.91 6.32 15.12
N CYS A 99 -1.63 6.68 15.04
CA CYS A 99 -0.50 5.83 15.42
C CYS A 99 -0.08 5.97 16.89
N GLN A 100 -1.02 6.03 17.86
CA GLN A 100 -0.65 5.99 19.29
C GLN A 100 -0.79 4.60 19.93
N ASN A 101 -1.43 3.62 19.28
CA ASN A 101 -1.66 2.29 19.86
C ASN A 101 -1.18 1.11 19.00
N PHE A 102 -0.20 1.30 18.11
CA PHE A 102 0.48 0.17 17.47
C PHE A 102 1.51 -0.42 18.44
N HIS A 103 1.03 -1.18 19.42
CA HIS A 103 1.86 -2.05 20.25
C HIS A 103 2.30 -3.23 19.37
N SER A 104 3.38 -3.05 18.60
CA SER A 104 4.28 -4.07 18.00
C SER A 104 3.72 -5.31 17.26
N SER A 105 2.41 -5.49 17.13
CA SER A 105 1.80 -6.61 16.38
C SER A 105 1.37 -6.09 15.02
N ILE A 106 2.38 -5.83 14.17
CA ILE A 106 2.14 -5.66 12.73
C ILE A 106 1.53 -6.98 12.27
N PHE A 107 0.25 -6.94 11.92
CA PHE A 107 -0.45 -8.01 11.23
C PHE A 107 0.24 -8.26 9.88
N CYS A 108 1.29 -9.07 9.89
CA CYS A 108 1.80 -9.72 8.71
C CYS A 108 0.79 -10.81 8.31
N ILE A 109 -0.12 -10.47 7.40
CA ILE A 109 -0.80 -11.51 6.63
C ILE A 109 0.27 -12.08 5.70
N THR A 110 0.89 -13.17 6.10
CA THR A 110 1.71 -13.99 5.19
C THR A 110 0.80 -15.03 4.56
N LEU A 111 0.68 -14.99 3.23
CA LEU A 111 0.23 -16.14 2.47
C LEU A 111 1.44 -17.06 2.28
N ASP A 112 1.32 -18.31 2.72
CA ASP A 112 2.15 -19.41 2.22
C ASP A 112 1.70 -19.76 0.80
#